data_AF-A0A0R1NV18-F1
#
_entry.id   AF-A0A0R1NV18-F1
#
_cell.length_a   1.000
_cell.length_b   1.000
_cell.length_c   1.000
_cell.angle_alpha   90.00
_cell.angle_beta   90.00
_cell.angle_gamma   90.00
#
_symmetry.space_group_name_H-M   'P 1'
#
loop_
_entity.id
_entity.type
_entity.pdbx_description
1 polymer ?
#
loop_
_entity_poly.entity_id
_entity_poly.type
_entity_poly.pdbx_seq_one_letter_code
_entity_poly.pdbx_strand_id
1 'polypeptide(L)' 'MYIIYPDQDLMDEMNCNSFTVNQLKNELIKHNLLLEENMPSGHSDRLYPLRVSEIYK' A
#
# COMPACT_ATOMS: atom_id res chain seq x y z
N MET A 1 -2.29 -6.90 -11.58
CA MET A 1 -2.48 -5.45 -11.75
C MET A 1 -1.82 -4.81 -10.54
N TYR A 2 -0.76 -4.03 -10.75
CA TYR A 2 -0.08 -3.31 -9.69
C TYR A 2 -0.44 -1.84 -9.80
N ILE A 3 -0.53 -1.16 -8.67
CA ILE A 3 -0.82 0.27 -8.65
C ILE A 3 0.43 0.95 -8.11
N ILE A 4 1.02 1.81 -8.93
CA ILE A 4 2.07 2.72 -8.46
C ILE A 4 1.34 3.93 -7.94
N TYR A 5 1.34 4.11 -6.63
CA TYR A 5 0.89 5.32 -5.98
C TYR A 5 2.05 5.89 -5.16
N PRO A 6 2.55 7.08 -5.50
CA PRO A 6 3.34 7.88 -4.58
C PRO A 6 2.58 8.07 -3.26
N ASP A 7 3.29 8.08 -2.12
CA ASP A 7 2.65 8.34 -0.83
C ASP A 7 1.92 9.69 -0.80
N GLN A 8 2.37 10.69 -1.56
CA GLN A 8 1.70 11.98 -1.69
C GLN A 8 0.30 11.84 -2.30
N ASP A 9 0.18 11.06 -3.36
CA ASP A 9 -1.10 10.84 -4.03
C ASP A 9 -2.06 10.07 -3.11
N LEU A 10 -1.55 9.13 -2.30
CA LEU A 10 -2.36 8.46 -1.27
C LEU A 10 -2.82 9.40 -0.17
N MET A 11 -1.96 10.31 0.29
CA MET A 11 -2.31 11.33 1.27
C MET A 11 -3.42 12.23 0.75
N ASP A 12 -3.30 12.67 -0.50
CA ASP A 12 -4.26 13.59 -1.13
C ASP A 12 -5.61 12.89 -1.38
N GLU A 13 -5.60 11.66 -1.92
CA GLU A 13 -6.82 10.90 -2.23
C GLU A 13 -7.58 10.48 -0.97
N MET A 14 -6.86 10.03 0.07
CA MET A 14 -7.47 9.61 1.34
C MET A 14 -7.66 10.77 2.32
N ASN A 15 -7.21 11.98 1.96
CA ASN A 15 -7.22 13.19 2.78
C ASN A 15 -6.63 12.93 4.19
N CYS A 16 -5.44 12.35 4.25
CA CYS A 16 -4.76 12.03 5.51
C CYS A 16 -3.25 12.28 5.41
N ASN A 17 -2.59 12.37 6.57
CA ASN A 17 -1.15 12.62 6.61
C ASN A 17 -0.33 11.34 6.39
N SER A 18 0.97 11.51 6.13
CA SER A 18 1.89 10.40 5.82
C SER A 18 1.98 9.37 6.94
N PHE A 19 1.87 9.80 8.19
CA PHE A 19 1.86 8.91 9.34
C PHE A 19 0.63 7.98 9.29
N THR A 20 -0.55 8.52 9.02
CA THR A 20 -1.78 7.74 8.86
C THR A 20 -1.72 6.82 7.65
N VAL A 21 -1.23 7.28 6.50
CA VAL A 21 -1.02 6.43 5.31
C VAL A 21 -0.14 5.23 5.66
N ASN A 22 0.99 5.45 6.33
CA ASN A 22 1.90 4.40 6.73
C ASN A 22 1.27 3.41 7.72
N GLN A 23 0.47 3.88 8.68
CA GLN A 23 -0.26 2.99 9.58
C GLN A 23 -1.27 2.10 8.82
N LEU A 24 -2.00 2.68 7.86
CA LEU A 24 -2.96 1.94 7.04
C LEU A 24 -2.28 0.90 6.17
N LYS A 25 -1.17 1.25 5.49
CA LYS A 25 -0.37 0.31 4.69
C LYS A 25 0.10 -0.86 5.55
N ASN A 26 0.66 -0.59 6.73
CA ASN A 26 1.12 -1.62 7.65
C ASN A 26 0.00 -2.56 8.12
N GLU A 27 -1.18 -2.03 8.47
CA GLU A 27 -2.31 -2.88 8.86
C GLU A 27 -2.81 -3.75 7.69
N LEU A 28 -2.88 -3.20 6.47
CA LEU A 28 -3.25 -3.99 5.29
C LEU A 28 -2.23 -5.09 4.98
N ILE A 29 -0.93 -4.81 5.08
CA ILE A 29 0.14 -5.81 4.91
C ILE A 29 0.02 -6.91 5.95
N LYS A 30 -0.16 -6.55 7.22
CA LYS A 30 -0.33 -7.49 8.34
C LYS A 30 -1.53 -8.44 8.16
N HIS A 31 -2.59 -7.95 7.52
CA HIS A 31 -3.78 -8.75 7.20
C HIS A 31 -3.69 -9.48 5.84
N ASN A 32 -2.53 -9.48 5.17
CA ASN A 32 -2.31 -10.05 3.83
C ASN A 32 -3.28 -9.48 2.78
N LEU A 33 -3.64 -8.20 2.91
CA LEU A 33 -4.50 -7.47 1.98
C LEU A 33 -3.71 -6.57 1.03
N LEU A 34 -2.43 -6.34 1.32
CA LEU A 34 -1.53 -5.51 0.53
C LEU A 34 -0.14 -6.13 0.55
N LEU A 35 0.50 -6.21 -0.62
CA LEU A 35 1.93 -6.47 -0.71
C LEU A 35 2.64 -5.19 -1.16
N GLU A 36 3.71 -4.87 -0.45
CA GLU A 36 4.56 -3.71 -0.73
C GLU A 36 5.95 -4.20 -1.17
N GLU A 37 6.39 -3.74 -2.34
CA GLU A 37 7.72 -4.02 -2.86
C GLU A 37 8.55 -2.73 -2.84
N ASN A 38 9.55 -2.70 -1.95
CA ASN A 38 10.45 -1.56 -1.80
C ASN A 38 11.30 -1.39 -3.06
N MET A 39 11.20 -0.23 -3.70
CA MET A 39 11.94 0.06 -4.91
C MET A 39 13.30 0.72 -4.59
N PRO A 40 14.26 0.69 -5.53
CA PRO A 40 15.52 1.40 -5.37
C PRO A 40 15.29 2.90 -5.12
N SER A 41 16.23 3.53 -4.40
CA SER A 41 16.20 4.95 -4.06
C SER A 41 15.91 5.83 -5.28
N GLY A 42 14.85 6.65 -5.19
CA GLY A 42 14.39 7.52 -6.27
C GLY A 42 13.11 7.05 -6.97
N HIS A 43 12.59 5.88 -6.61
CA HIS A 43 11.32 5.35 -7.08
C HIS A 43 10.31 5.21 -5.93
N SER A 44 9.02 5.38 -6.24
CA SER A 44 7.93 5.05 -5.31
C SER A 44 7.80 3.54 -5.17
N ASP A 45 7.44 3.10 -3.97
CA ASP A 45 7.18 1.69 -3.69
C ASP A 45 5.98 1.18 -4.51
N ARG A 46 6.03 -0.12 -4.86
CA ARG A 46 4.95 -0.74 -5.62
C ARG A 46 3.97 -1.39 -4.68
N LEU A 47 2.69 -1.06 -4.86
CA LEU A 47 1.60 -1.56 -4.04
C LEU A 47 0.74 -2.54 -4.86
N TYR A 48 0.54 -3.73 -4.28
CA TYR A 48 -0.22 -4.82 -4.89
C TYR A 48 -1.39 -5.19 -3.97
N PRO A 49 -2.59 -4.68 -4.24
CA PRO A 49 -3.78 -5.07 -3.49
C PRO A 49 -4.06 -6.58 -3.68
N LEU A 50 -4.18 -7.30 -2.58
CA LEU A 50 -4.46 -8.74 -2.57
C LEU A 50 -5.97 -8.97 -2.43
N ARG A 51 -6.49 -10.01 -3.11
CA ARG A 51 -7.92 -10.34 -3.03
C ARG A 51 -8.19 -11.19 -1.79
N VAL A 52 -9.20 -10.79 -1.02
CA VAL A 52 -9.66 -11.51 0.19
C VAL A 52 -10.03 -12.97 -0.10
N SER A 53 -10.42 -13.31 -1.33
CA SER A 53 -10.80 -14.67 -1.73
C SER A 53 -9.68 -15.71 -1.68
N GLU A 54 -8.41 -15.27 -1.61
CA GLU A 54 -7.25 -16.18 -1.60
C GLU A 54 -6.71 -16.49 -0.19
N ILE A 55 -7.23 -15.83 0.84
CA ILE A 55 -6.74 -15.95 2.23
C ILE A 55 -7.38 -17.14 2.97
N TYR A 56 -8.50 -17.69 2.47
CA TYR A 56 -9.27 -18.76 3.12
C TYR A 56 -9.21 -20.12 2.38
N LYS A 57 -8.12 -20.44 1.69
CA LYS A 57 -7.93 -21.77 1.08
C LYS A 57 -7.13 -22.72 1.96
#